data_AF-A0A417UP76-F1
#
_entry.id   AF-A0A417UP76-F1
#
_cell.length_a   1.000
_cell.length_b   1.000
_cell.length_c   1.000
_cell.angle_alpha   90.00
_cell.angle_beta   90.00
_cell.angle_gamma   90.00
#
_symmetry.space_group_name_H-M   'P 1'
#
loop_
_entity.id
_entity.type
_entity.pdbx_description
1 polymer ?
#
loop_
_entity_poly.entity_id
_entity_poly.type
_entity_poly.pdbx_seq_one_letter_code
_entity_poly.pdbx_strand_id
1 'polypeptide(L)'
;MDKETIIIASEDVEIIDASEYKEELSEHFGRVPEVAKPLLKGAKTVFSQIEKSLYTAPAFINAVKAAVPDVTLQAMLTDEQKQQITKGALKLMTKKDGSLMANLINPETKKIVATHNHPEGIKGTQATAAAIFLARTGHSKPEIKQYVEQTFGYDLNRTCDEIRPTYHHVETCQETVPEAIIAFLESVSFEDALRNAVSLGGDSDTLACITGGIAEAFYGMPQELRDETLKRLPEDIREGYELFRWNIGQR
;
A
#
# COMPACT_ATOMS: atom_id res chain seq x y z
N MET A 1 27.07 -19.42 -25.07
CA MET A 1 27.73 -18.21 -24.54
C MET A 1 27.53 -18.25 -23.05
N ASP A 2 28.58 -18.58 -22.31
CA ASP A 2 28.59 -18.41 -20.86
C ASP A 2 28.27 -16.94 -20.59
N LYS A 3 27.14 -16.68 -19.92
CA LYS A 3 26.85 -15.35 -19.41
C LYS A 3 27.87 -15.11 -18.29
N GLU A 4 28.93 -14.36 -18.59
CA GLU A 4 29.84 -13.85 -17.57
C GLU A 4 28.99 -13.18 -16.48
N THR A 5 28.89 -13.86 -15.34
CA THR A 5 28.19 -13.31 -14.20
C THR A 5 29.12 -12.27 -13.61
N ILE A 6 28.78 -11.00 -13.81
CA ILE A 6 29.51 -9.89 -13.21
C ILE A 6 29.23 -9.93 -11.71
N ILE A 7 30.23 -10.32 -10.93
CA ILE A 7 30.18 -10.29 -9.47
C ILE A 7 30.72 -8.93 -9.05
N ILE A 8 29.85 -8.10 -8.48
CA ILE A 8 30.25 -6.82 -7.87
C ILE A 8 30.39 -7.08 -6.37
N ALA A 9 31.58 -6.89 -5.81
CA ALA A 9 31.80 -7.08 -4.39
C ALA A 9 31.21 -5.91 -3.59
N SER A 10 30.78 -6.15 -2.35
CA SER A 10 30.18 -5.11 -1.50
C SER A 10 31.14 -3.95 -1.22
N GLU A 11 32.45 -4.21 -1.21
CA GLU A 11 33.49 -3.18 -1.10
C GLU A 11 33.62 -2.28 -2.35
N ASP A 12 33.12 -2.73 -3.51
CA ASP A 12 33.17 -1.98 -4.77
C ASP A 12 31.93 -1.12 -5.01
N VAL A 13 30.97 -1.13 -4.08
CA VAL A 13 29.68 -0.40 -4.19
C VAL A 13 29.55 0.61 -3.05
N GLU A 14 29.55 1.88 -3.40
CA GLU A 14 29.21 2.95 -2.48
C GLU A 14 27.69 3.09 -2.39
N ILE A 15 27.14 2.92 -1.18
CA ILE A 15 25.71 3.15 -0.91
C ILE A 15 25.54 4.65 -0.68
N ILE A 16 25.08 5.35 -1.72
CA ILE A 16 24.68 6.75 -1.62
C ILE A 16 23.27 6.87 -1.04
N ASP A 17 23.04 7.89 -0.24
CA ASP A 17 21.69 8.21 0.25
C ASP A 17 20.80 8.63 -0.93
N ALA A 18 19.49 8.35 -0.86
CA ALA A 18 18.56 8.74 -1.92
C ALA A 18 18.53 10.26 -2.17
N SER A 19 18.89 11.07 -1.16
CA SER A 19 19.06 12.52 -1.28
C SER A 19 20.34 12.96 -2.00
N GLU A 20 21.34 12.07 -2.09
CA GLU A 20 22.57 12.29 -2.84
C GLU A 20 22.41 11.90 -4.32
N TYR A 21 21.40 11.08 -4.65
CA TYR A 21 21.00 10.79 -6.02
C TYR A 21 20.24 11.98 -6.62
N LYS A 22 20.73 12.49 -7.76
CA LYS A 22 20.19 13.69 -8.41
C LYS A 22 19.87 13.41 -9.88
N GLU A 23 18.59 13.45 -10.23
CA GLU A 23 18.10 13.17 -11.59
C GLU A 23 18.28 14.35 -12.58
N GLU A 24 18.41 15.59 -12.09
CA GLU A 24 18.45 16.75 -12.97
C GLU A 24 19.84 17.01 -13.57
N LEU A 25 20.01 16.66 -14.86
CA LEU A 25 21.14 17.06 -15.71
C LEU A 25 21.47 18.56 -15.63
N SER A 26 20.49 19.42 -15.33
CA SER A 26 20.68 20.87 -15.17
C SER A 26 21.65 21.27 -14.06
N GLU A 27 21.78 20.46 -13.00
CA GLU A 27 22.67 20.81 -11.88
C GLU A 27 24.16 20.70 -12.24
N HIS A 28 24.52 19.88 -13.23
CA HIS A 28 25.88 19.83 -13.76
C HIS A 28 26.30 21.11 -14.50
N PHE A 29 25.32 21.95 -14.87
CA PHE A 29 25.56 23.25 -15.49
C PHE A 29 25.57 24.41 -14.47
N GLY A 30 25.57 24.14 -13.16
CA GLY A 30 25.62 25.19 -12.13
C GLY A 30 26.88 26.06 -12.14
N ARG A 31 27.94 25.65 -12.87
CA ARG A 31 29.23 26.36 -12.95
C ARG A 31 29.40 27.28 -14.15
N VAL A 32 28.36 27.49 -14.97
CA VAL A 32 28.52 28.28 -16.20
C VAL A 32 28.47 29.79 -15.87
N PRO A 33 29.35 30.64 -16.45
CA PRO A 33 29.38 32.08 -16.19
C PRO A 33 28.03 32.79 -16.39
N GLU A 34 27.78 33.88 -15.65
CA GLU A 34 26.53 34.66 -15.68
C GLU A 34 26.04 35.02 -17.10
N VAL A 35 26.98 35.36 -18.00
CA VAL A 35 26.71 35.70 -19.40
C VAL A 35 26.07 34.56 -20.21
N ALA A 36 26.26 33.31 -19.78
CA ALA A 36 25.76 32.11 -20.45
C ALA A 36 24.47 31.56 -19.82
N LYS A 37 24.01 32.10 -18.68
CA LYS A 37 22.76 31.67 -18.04
C LYS A 37 21.52 31.74 -18.96
N PRO A 38 21.37 32.73 -19.86
CA PRO A 38 20.24 32.75 -20.80
C PRO A 38 20.26 31.56 -21.77
N LEU A 39 21.44 31.06 -22.14
CA LEU A 39 21.60 29.89 -23.02
C LEU A 39 21.21 28.60 -22.31
N LEU A 40 21.45 28.51 -20.99
CA LEU A 40 21.05 27.35 -20.17
C LEU A 40 19.53 27.17 -20.11
N LYS A 41 18.76 28.27 -20.11
CA LYS A 41 17.30 28.21 -20.12
C LYS A 41 16.77 27.56 -21.41
N GLY A 42 17.33 27.94 -22.57
CA GLY A 42 17.02 27.31 -23.85
C GLY A 42 17.52 25.86 -23.94
N ALA A 43 18.72 25.61 -23.40
CA ALA A 43 19.31 24.28 -23.36
C ALA A 43 18.50 23.30 -22.49
N LYS A 44 17.99 23.71 -21.32
CA LYS A 44 17.17 22.85 -20.45
C LYS A 44 15.91 22.35 -21.18
N THR A 45 15.25 23.22 -21.94
CA THR A 45 14.09 22.83 -22.76
C THR A 45 14.47 21.86 -23.88
N VAL A 46 15.58 22.13 -24.59
CA VAL A 46 16.06 21.26 -25.67
C VAL A 46 16.52 19.90 -25.14
N PHE A 47 17.24 19.86 -24.02
CA PHE A 47 17.67 18.61 -23.39
C PHE A 47 16.48 17.79 -22.90
N SER A 48 15.46 18.40 -22.27
CA SER A 48 14.25 17.69 -21.89
C SER A 48 13.48 17.14 -23.10
N GLN A 49 13.47 17.85 -24.23
CA GLN A 49 12.88 17.36 -25.48
C GLN A 49 13.68 16.21 -26.10
N ILE A 50 15.02 16.28 -26.08
CA ILE A 50 15.90 15.21 -26.53
C ILE A 50 15.72 13.98 -25.64
N GLU A 51 15.72 14.14 -24.33
CA GLU A 51 15.47 13.10 -23.34
C GLU A 51 14.12 12.39 -23.60
N LYS A 52 13.03 13.15 -23.74
CA LYS A 52 11.72 12.58 -24.11
C LYS A 52 11.75 11.88 -25.47
N SER A 53 12.49 12.40 -26.44
CA SER A 53 12.65 11.78 -27.76
C SER A 53 13.45 10.48 -27.69
N LEU A 54 14.47 10.42 -26.84
CA LEU A 54 15.26 9.21 -26.59
C LEU A 54 14.42 8.13 -25.91
N TYR A 55 13.57 8.49 -24.93
CA TYR A 55 12.64 7.55 -24.28
C TYR A 55 11.50 7.07 -25.16
N THR A 56 11.26 7.70 -26.31
CA THR A 56 10.18 7.32 -27.24
C THR A 56 10.70 6.67 -28.51
N ALA A 57 12.00 6.77 -28.82
CA ALA A 57 12.63 6.19 -29.99
C ALA A 57 12.90 4.68 -29.80
N PRO A 58 12.15 3.78 -30.47
CA PRO A 58 12.25 2.34 -30.22
C PRO A 58 13.64 1.77 -30.51
N ALA A 59 14.33 2.30 -31.52
CA ALA A 59 15.69 1.90 -31.86
C ALA A 59 16.70 2.24 -30.74
N PHE A 60 16.55 3.40 -30.10
CA PHE A 60 17.39 3.79 -28.97
C PHE A 60 17.08 2.95 -27.74
N ILE A 61 15.79 2.76 -27.41
CA ILE A 61 15.35 1.88 -26.32
C ILE A 61 15.90 0.46 -26.52
N ASN A 62 15.84 -0.08 -27.73
CA ASN A 62 16.33 -1.42 -28.03
C ASN A 62 17.86 -1.50 -28.01
N ALA A 63 18.57 -0.47 -28.47
CA ALA A 63 20.03 -0.41 -28.38
C ALA A 63 20.50 -0.28 -26.92
N VAL A 64 19.82 0.54 -26.11
CA VAL A 64 20.06 0.64 -24.67
C VAL A 64 19.73 -0.69 -23.99
N LYS A 65 18.58 -1.31 -24.26
CA LYS A 65 18.24 -2.64 -23.70
C LYS A 65 19.22 -3.74 -24.11
N ALA A 66 19.81 -3.66 -25.31
CA ALA A 66 20.80 -4.63 -25.78
C ALA A 66 22.21 -4.37 -25.21
N ALA A 67 22.51 -3.12 -24.84
CA ALA A 67 23.79 -2.70 -24.27
C ALA A 67 23.80 -2.69 -22.74
N VAL A 68 22.63 -2.56 -22.10
CA VAL A 68 22.44 -2.76 -20.67
C VAL A 68 22.58 -4.26 -20.42
N PRO A 69 23.61 -4.70 -19.67
CA PRO A 69 23.73 -6.11 -19.29
C PRO A 69 22.43 -6.56 -18.62
N ASP A 70 22.09 -7.85 -18.67
CA ASP A 70 21.09 -8.41 -17.76
C ASP A 70 21.58 -8.18 -16.32
N VAL A 71 21.27 -7.00 -15.75
CA VAL A 71 21.74 -6.63 -14.43
C VAL A 71 20.95 -7.47 -13.45
N THR A 72 21.65 -8.39 -12.80
CA THR A 72 21.08 -9.09 -11.65
C THR A 72 20.95 -8.05 -10.55
N LEU A 73 19.74 -7.63 -10.23
CA LEU A 73 19.50 -6.78 -9.06
C LEU A 73 19.94 -7.57 -7.82
N GLN A 74 21.12 -7.25 -7.28
CA GLN A 74 21.53 -7.75 -5.98
C GLN A 74 20.77 -6.97 -4.91
N ALA A 75 19.81 -7.62 -4.27
CA ALA A 75 19.18 -7.08 -3.07
C ALA A 75 20.21 -7.09 -1.93
N MET A 76 20.61 -5.91 -1.45
CA MET A 76 21.41 -5.80 -0.22
C MET A 76 20.48 -5.97 0.98
N LEU A 77 20.54 -7.16 1.58
CA LEU A 77 19.80 -7.49 2.79
C LEU A 77 20.63 -7.19 4.03
N THR A 78 19.99 -6.67 5.08
CA THR A 78 20.63 -6.57 6.41
C THR A 78 20.90 -7.98 6.96
N ASP A 79 21.84 -8.11 7.91
CA ASP A 79 22.13 -9.42 8.51
C ASP A 79 20.93 -10.02 9.26
N GLU A 80 20.08 -9.17 9.83
CA GLU A 80 18.80 -9.58 10.40
C GLU A 80 17.87 -10.17 9.34
N GLN A 81 17.73 -9.50 8.19
CA GLN A 81 16.92 -10.00 7.07
C GLN A 81 17.47 -11.33 6.51
N LYS A 82 18.79 -11.46 6.35
CA LYS A 82 19.43 -12.72 5.95
C LYS A 82 19.13 -13.86 6.94
N GLN A 83 19.18 -13.56 8.24
CA GLN A 83 18.89 -14.54 9.28
C GLN A 83 17.41 -14.97 9.26
N GLN A 84 16.48 -14.05 9.02
CA GLN A 84 15.06 -14.35 8.90
C GLN A 84 14.72 -15.16 7.64
N ILE A 85 15.39 -14.89 6.52
CA ILE A 85 15.28 -15.74 5.31
C ILE A 85 15.77 -17.15 5.60
N THR A 86 16.93 -17.28 6.25
CA THR A 86 17.52 -18.59 6.61
C THR A 86 16.59 -19.39 7.53
N LYS A 87 15.87 -18.72 8.43
CA LYS A 87 14.87 -19.34 9.32
C LYS A 87 13.54 -19.67 8.62
N GLY A 88 13.37 -19.31 7.34
CA GLY A 88 12.12 -19.47 6.60
C GLY A 88 11.00 -18.52 7.05
N ALA A 89 11.32 -17.56 7.92
CA ALA A 89 10.38 -16.57 8.43
C ALA A 89 10.14 -15.43 7.43
N LEU A 90 11.08 -15.17 6.51
CA LEU A 90 10.95 -14.17 5.46
C LEU A 90 11.15 -14.84 4.09
N LYS A 91 10.27 -14.58 3.12
CA LYS A 91 10.40 -15.08 1.74
C LYS A 91 10.28 -13.96 0.73
N LEU A 92 11.24 -13.89 -0.18
CA LEU A 92 11.23 -12.98 -1.32
C LEU A 92 10.47 -13.62 -2.49
N MET A 93 9.64 -12.83 -3.17
CA MET A 93 8.88 -13.24 -4.35
C MET A 93 8.89 -12.10 -5.37
N THR A 94 8.66 -12.41 -6.64
CA THR A 94 8.51 -11.40 -7.71
C THR A 94 7.04 -11.27 -8.06
N LYS A 95 6.52 -10.04 -8.10
CA LYS A 95 5.17 -9.73 -8.58
C LYS A 95 5.09 -9.89 -10.11
N LYS A 96 3.87 -9.91 -10.66
CA LYS A 96 3.63 -9.99 -12.12
C LYS A 96 4.21 -8.79 -12.90
N ASP A 97 4.35 -7.64 -12.24
CA ASP A 97 4.94 -6.42 -12.80
C ASP A 97 6.49 -6.39 -12.73
N GLY A 98 7.11 -7.44 -12.18
CA GLY A 98 8.56 -7.55 -12.04
C GLY A 98 9.14 -6.99 -10.73
N SER A 99 8.33 -6.34 -9.89
CA SER A 99 8.78 -5.84 -8.58
C SER A 99 9.03 -6.97 -7.57
N LEU A 100 9.98 -6.76 -6.66
CA LEU A 100 10.28 -7.71 -5.57
C LEU A 100 9.38 -7.41 -4.35
N MET A 101 8.79 -8.46 -3.76
CA MET A 101 7.98 -8.41 -2.55
C MET A 101 8.59 -9.33 -1.50
N ALA A 102 8.61 -8.89 -0.23
CA ALA A 102 9.02 -9.70 0.91
C ALA A 102 7.81 -10.01 1.81
N ASN A 103 7.51 -11.29 2.02
CA ASN A 103 6.41 -11.72 2.90
C ASN A 103 6.95 -12.42 4.13
N LEU A 104 6.35 -12.12 5.29
CA LEU A 104 6.61 -12.83 6.53
C LEU A 104 5.81 -14.14 6.54
N ILE A 105 6.45 -15.27 6.80
CA ILE A 105 5.87 -16.61 6.77
C ILE A 105 6.02 -17.27 8.14
N ASN A 106 5.01 -18.01 8.57
CA ASN A 106 5.09 -18.83 9.77
C ASN A 106 5.93 -20.07 9.41
N PRO A 107 7.06 -20.31 10.08
CA PRO A 107 8.01 -21.35 9.68
C PRO A 107 7.43 -22.78 9.81
N GLU A 108 6.44 -22.99 10.68
CA GLU A 108 5.81 -24.29 10.89
C GLU A 108 4.70 -24.55 9.86
N THR A 109 3.80 -23.60 9.69
CA THR A 109 2.61 -23.77 8.82
C THR A 109 2.85 -23.38 7.37
N LYS A 110 3.99 -22.70 7.09
CA LYS A 110 4.34 -22.11 5.79
C LYS A 110 3.31 -21.11 5.24
N LYS A 111 2.40 -20.62 6.09
CA LYS A 111 1.41 -19.60 5.73
C LYS A 111 2.01 -18.21 5.88
N ILE A 112 1.61 -17.28 5.00
CA ILE A 112 1.98 -15.87 5.11
C ILE A 112 1.30 -15.30 6.35
N VAL A 113 2.10 -14.75 7.27
CA VAL A 113 1.64 -14.15 8.54
C VAL A 113 1.34 -12.68 8.35
N ALA A 114 2.10 -12.01 7.48
CA ALA A 114 1.87 -10.63 7.12
C ALA A 114 2.37 -10.39 5.69
N THR A 115 1.50 -9.82 4.85
CA THR A 115 1.85 -9.29 3.53
C THR A 115 2.29 -7.81 3.61
N HIS A 116 2.02 -7.15 4.74
CA HIS A 116 2.37 -5.77 5.01
C HIS A 116 3.06 -5.68 6.39
N ASN A 117 4.39 -5.52 6.41
CA ASN A 117 5.17 -5.35 7.65
C ASN A 117 5.60 -3.90 7.87
N HIS A 118 4.94 -2.95 7.20
CA HIS A 118 5.18 -1.53 7.42
C HIS A 118 4.46 -1.08 8.70
N PRO A 119 5.08 -0.25 9.58
CA PRO A 119 4.46 0.21 10.82
C PRO A 119 3.04 0.77 10.63
N GLU A 120 2.83 1.50 9.53
CA GLU A 120 1.53 2.10 9.20
C GLU A 120 0.47 1.07 8.79
N GLY A 121 0.88 -0.06 8.19
CA GLY A 121 -0.03 -1.16 7.90
C GLY A 121 -0.47 -1.89 9.17
N ILE A 122 0.45 -2.09 10.11
CA ILE A 122 0.16 -2.68 11.43
C ILE A 122 -0.79 -1.75 12.20
N LYS A 123 -0.47 -0.45 12.24
CA LYS A 123 -1.28 0.59 12.86
C LYS A 123 -2.70 0.64 12.28
N GLY A 124 -2.84 0.62 10.95
CA GLY A 124 -4.14 0.57 10.27
C GLY A 124 -4.96 -0.66 10.63
N THR A 125 -4.32 -1.82 10.69
CA THR A 125 -4.95 -3.08 11.10
C THR A 125 -5.41 -3.02 12.56
N GLN A 126 -4.57 -2.51 13.47
CA GLN A 126 -4.91 -2.36 14.88
C GLN A 126 -6.06 -1.38 15.10
N ALA A 127 -6.08 -0.24 14.39
CA ALA A 127 -7.17 0.72 14.47
C ALA A 127 -8.51 0.13 13.99
N THR A 128 -8.48 -0.60 12.88
CA THR A 128 -9.67 -1.30 12.36
C THR A 128 -10.19 -2.33 13.36
N ALA A 129 -9.30 -3.18 13.89
CA ALA A 129 -9.67 -4.19 14.88
C ALA A 129 -10.21 -3.57 16.17
N ALA A 130 -9.62 -2.48 16.64
CA ALA A 130 -10.09 -1.74 17.82
C ALA A 130 -11.49 -1.15 17.58
N ALA A 131 -11.73 -0.52 16.43
CA ALA A 131 -13.03 0.04 16.09
C ALA A 131 -14.12 -1.05 16.06
N ILE A 132 -13.84 -2.20 15.45
CA ILE A 132 -14.76 -3.36 15.43
C ILE A 132 -15.02 -3.86 16.86
N PHE A 133 -13.99 -4.02 17.68
CA PHE A 133 -14.13 -4.51 19.05
C PHE A 133 -14.96 -3.56 19.91
N LEU A 134 -14.69 -2.26 19.84
CA LEU A 134 -15.44 -1.24 20.58
C LEU A 134 -16.90 -1.18 20.14
N ALA A 135 -17.17 -1.25 18.83
CA ALA A 135 -18.51 -1.34 18.29
C ALA A 135 -19.26 -2.58 18.81
N ARG A 136 -18.62 -3.76 18.81
CA ARG A 136 -19.22 -5.00 19.35
C ARG A 136 -19.48 -4.97 20.84
N THR A 137 -18.74 -4.16 21.58
CA THR A 137 -18.87 -4.02 23.04
C THR A 137 -19.80 -2.88 23.45
N GLY A 138 -20.52 -2.27 22.49
CA GLY A 138 -21.58 -1.30 22.74
C GLY A 138 -21.11 0.13 22.93
N HIS A 139 -19.86 0.45 22.58
CA HIS A 139 -19.36 1.82 22.63
C HIS A 139 -20.01 2.67 21.54
N SER A 140 -20.28 3.93 21.89
CA SER A 140 -20.82 4.92 20.97
C SER A 140 -19.77 5.36 19.93
N LYS A 141 -20.24 5.92 18.81
CA LYS A 141 -19.35 6.45 17.76
C LYS A 141 -18.36 7.52 18.27
N PRO A 142 -18.76 8.48 19.13
CA PRO A 142 -17.80 9.42 19.72
C PRO A 142 -16.70 8.74 20.53
N GLU A 143 -17.02 7.68 21.30
CA GLU A 143 -16.01 6.92 22.06
C GLU A 143 -15.06 6.16 21.15
N ILE A 144 -15.59 5.53 20.08
CA ILE A 144 -14.76 4.85 19.06
C ILE A 144 -13.83 5.86 18.39
N LYS A 145 -14.36 7.00 17.94
CA LYS A 145 -13.59 8.09 17.34
C LYS A 145 -12.46 8.53 18.27
N GLN A 146 -12.80 8.89 19.50
CA GLN A 146 -11.84 9.36 20.49
C GLN A 146 -10.74 8.33 20.76
N TYR A 147 -11.10 7.05 20.92
CA TYR A 147 -10.11 5.99 21.13
C TYR A 147 -9.14 5.88 19.96
N VAL A 148 -9.65 5.91 18.73
CA VAL A 148 -8.82 5.78 17.52
C VAL A 148 -7.90 6.99 17.34
N GLU A 149 -8.41 8.21 17.54
CA GLU A 149 -7.62 9.44 17.47
C GLU A 149 -6.50 9.44 18.53
N GLN A 150 -6.81 9.07 19.78
CA GLN A 150 -5.83 9.09 20.87
C GLN A 150 -4.77 7.98 20.75
N THR A 151 -5.17 6.79 20.31
CA THR A 151 -4.28 5.62 20.28
C THR A 151 -3.42 5.59 19.02
N PHE A 152 -3.97 6.00 17.88
CA PHE A 152 -3.33 5.88 16.58
C PHE A 152 -3.02 7.23 15.93
N GLY A 153 -3.52 8.36 16.46
CA GLY A 153 -3.22 9.68 15.89
C GLY A 153 -3.77 9.90 14.49
N TYR A 154 -4.84 9.18 14.11
CA TYR A 154 -5.57 9.48 12.89
C TYR A 154 -6.40 10.75 13.05
N ASP A 155 -6.53 11.56 12.00
CA ASP A 155 -7.47 12.67 11.97
C ASP A 155 -8.83 12.19 11.46
N LEU A 156 -9.80 12.13 12.37
CA LEU A 156 -11.17 11.69 12.10
C LEU A 156 -12.18 12.85 12.18
N ASN A 157 -11.73 14.11 12.15
CA ASN A 157 -12.60 15.29 12.24
C ASN A 157 -13.14 15.76 10.89
N ARG A 158 -12.69 15.13 9.80
CA ARG A 158 -13.15 15.38 8.44
C ARG A 158 -14.49 14.69 8.20
N THR A 159 -15.24 15.22 7.24
CA THR A 159 -16.52 14.69 6.79
C THR A 159 -16.39 13.96 5.46
N CYS A 160 -17.34 13.07 5.12
CA CYS A 160 -17.36 12.44 3.80
C CYS A 160 -17.47 13.50 2.69
N ASP A 161 -18.21 14.60 2.91
CA ASP A 161 -18.33 15.71 1.97
C ASP A 161 -16.98 16.40 1.71
N GLU A 162 -16.13 16.54 2.73
CA GLU A 162 -14.79 17.12 2.60
C GLU A 162 -13.79 16.17 1.92
N ILE A 163 -13.98 14.85 2.05
CA ILE A 163 -13.07 13.83 1.49
C ILE A 163 -13.31 13.59 0.00
N ARG A 164 -14.58 13.50 -0.43
CA ARG A 164 -14.96 13.15 -1.82
C ARG A 164 -14.26 13.96 -2.92
N PRO A 165 -14.01 15.28 -2.78
CA PRO A 165 -13.38 16.06 -3.85
C PRO A 165 -11.93 15.70 -4.15
N THR A 166 -11.20 15.15 -3.17
CA THR A 166 -9.74 14.97 -3.24
C THR A 166 -9.29 13.52 -3.12
N TYR A 167 -10.14 12.63 -2.61
CA TYR A 167 -9.79 11.23 -2.44
C TYR A 167 -9.67 10.51 -3.79
N HIS A 168 -8.61 9.74 -3.95
CA HIS A 168 -8.28 9.02 -5.17
C HIS A 168 -7.79 7.61 -4.81
N HIS A 169 -7.61 6.76 -5.82
CA HIS A 169 -7.16 5.39 -5.58
C HIS A 169 -5.72 5.40 -5.05
N VAL A 170 -5.57 5.00 -3.79
CA VAL A 170 -4.29 4.94 -3.06
C VAL A 170 -4.24 3.64 -2.28
N GLU A 171 -3.13 2.90 -2.42
CA GLU A 171 -2.92 1.60 -1.75
C GLU A 171 -2.24 1.75 -0.37
N THR A 172 -2.38 2.91 0.30
CA THR A 172 -1.72 3.18 1.58
C THR A 172 -2.70 3.07 2.76
N CYS A 173 -2.31 2.36 3.82
CA CYS A 173 -3.15 2.25 5.01
C CYS A 173 -3.35 3.60 5.71
N GLN A 174 -2.40 4.53 5.59
CA GLN A 174 -2.46 5.86 6.21
C GLN A 174 -3.60 6.71 5.70
N GLU A 175 -3.97 6.54 4.43
CA GLU A 175 -5.05 7.28 3.79
C GLU A 175 -6.35 6.46 3.81
N THR A 176 -6.29 5.17 3.52
CA THR A 176 -7.51 4.36 3.38
C THR A 176 -8.21 4.06 4.71
N VAL A 177 -7.47 3.80 5.78
CA VAL A 177 -8.07 3.41 7.08
C VAL A 177 -8.85 4.56 7.73
N PRO A 178 -8.29 5.79 7.90
CA PRO A 178 -9.07 6.87 8.49
C PRO A 178 -10.34 7.19 7.69
N GLU A 179 -10.28 7.08 6.37
CA GLU A 179 -11.38 7.41 5.46
C GLU A 179 -12.51 6.39 5.59
N ALA A 180 -12.15 5.10 5.71
CA ALA A 180 -13.10 4.03 6.02
C ALA A 180 -13.78 4.22 7.39
N ILE A 181 -13.01 4.64 8.40
CA ILE A 181 -13.54 4.89 9.74
C ILE A 181 -14.47 6.10 9.72
N ILE A 182 -14.13 7.18 9.03
CA ILE A 182 -14.99 8.37 8.87
C ILE A 182 -16.30 7.99 8.17
N ALA A 183 -16.25 7.21 7.09
CA ALA A 183 -17.46 6.72 6.42
C ALA A 183 -18.40 5.96 7.36
N PHE A 184 -17.86 5.17 8.28
CA PHE A 184 -18.63 4.55 9.36
C PHE A 184 -19.16 5.59 10.36
N LEU A 185 -18.32 6.51 10.83
CA LEU A 185 -18.69 7.50 11.86
C LEU A 185 -19.84 8.40 11.39
N GLU A 186 -19.86 8.80 10.13
CA GLU A 186 -20.93 9.64 9.56
C GLU A 186 -22.22 8.90 9.22
N SER A 187 -22.18 7.57 9.16
CA SER A 187 -23.35 6.79 8.75
C SER A 187 -24.51 6.84 9.75
N VAL A 188 -25.73 6.48 9.33
CA VAL A 188 -26.87 6.24 10.24
C VAL A 188 -27.42 4.81 10.19
N SER A 189 -26.89 3.99 9.28
CA SER A 189 -27.23 2.56 9.15
C SER A 189 -26.09 1.79 8.50
N PHE A 190 -26.20 0.45 8.48
CA PHE A 190 -25.24 -0.41 7.77
C PHE A 190 -25.15 -0.08 6.28
N GLU A 191 -26.29 0.05 5.60
CA GLU A 191 -26.33 0.35 4.17
C GLU A 191 -25.77 1.76 3.90
N ASP A 192 -26.10 2.72 4.75
CA ASP A 192 -25.59 4.09 4.65
C ASP A 192 -24.06 4.14 4.81
N ALA A 193 -23.49 3.35 5.72
CA ALA A 193 -22.04 3.24 5.89
C ALA A 193 -21.35 2.72 4.61
N LEU A 194 -21.91 1.68 3.98
CA LEU A 194 -21.38 1.16 2.72
C LEU A 194 -21.54 2.15 1.57
N ARG A 195 -22.68 2.85 1.49
CA ARG A 195 -22.91 3.92 0.50
C ARG A 195 -21.91 5.06 0.68
N ASN A 196 -21.63 5.47 1.92
CA ASN A 196 -20.60 6.45 2.22
C ASN A 196 -19.24 5.98 1.72
N ALA A 197 -18.79 4.78 2.10
CA ALA A 197 -17.51 4.22 1.69
C ALA A 197 -17.36 4.14 0.16
N VAL A 198 -18.36 3.61 -0.56
CA VAL A 198 -18.37 3.55 -2.03
C VAL A 198 -18.38 4.94 -2.65
N SER A 199 -19.10 5.90 -2.05
CA SER A 199 -19.17 7.27 -2.56
C SER A 199 -17.86 8.05 -2.45
N LEU A 200 -16.94 7.64 -1.56
CA LEU A 200 -15.60 8.24 -1.47
C LEU A 200 -14.75 7.93 -2.70
N GLY A 201 -15.05 6.83 -3.43
CA GLY A 201 -14.27 6.41 -4.59
C GLY A 201 -12.97 5.72 -4.20
N GLY A 202 -11.92 5.89 -5.00
CA GLY A 202 -10.60 5.31 -4.76
C GLY A 202 -10.58 3.77 -4.75
N ASP A 203 -9.97 3.18 -3.72
CA ASP A 203 -9.94 1.73 -3.47
C ASP A 203 -11.22 1.29 -2.73
N SER A 204 -12.35 1.43 -3.42
CA SER A 204 -13.68 1.34 -2.80
C SER A 204 -13.99 -0.04 -2.21
N ASP A 205 -13.43 -1.12 -2.74
CA ASP A 205 -13.59 -2.46 -2.18
C ASP A 205 -12.86 -2.60 -0.84
N THR A 206 -11.64 -2.06 -0.70
CA THR A 206 -10.94 -2.02 0.58
C THR A 206 -11.66 -1.13 1.60
N LEU A 207 -12.09 0.08 1.20
CA LEU A 207 -12.88 0.98 2.04
C LEU A 207 -14.15 0.29 2.53
N ALA A 208 -14.95 -0.27 1.61
CA ALA A 208 -16.22 -0.92 1.94
C ALA A 208 -16.02 -2.15 2.83
N CYS A 209 -14.91 -2.89 2.68
CA CYS A 209 -14.58 -4.02 3.53
C CYS A 209 -14.32 -3.57 4.98
N ILE A 210 -13.51 -2.53 5.18
CA ILE A 210 -13.20 -1.98 6.51
C ILE A 210 -14.43 -1.34 7.13
N THR A 211 -15.07 -0.41 6.42
CA THR A 211 -16.29 0.29 6.88
C THR A 211 -17.40 -0.72 7.19
N GLY A 212 -17.60 -1.71 6.32
CA GLY A 212 -18.59 -2.76 6.49
C GLY A 212 -18.34 -3.62 7.72
N GLY A 213 -17.08 -3.97 8.01
CA GLY A 213 -16.73 -4.72 9.23
C GLY A 213 -17.06 -3.96 10.52
N ILE A 214 -16.78 -2.66 10.55
CA ILE A 214 -17.11 -1.80 11.71
C ILE A 214 -18.62 -1.58 11.80
N ALA A 215 -19.28 -1.31 10.67
CA ALA A 215 -20.72 -1.08 10.61
C ALA A 215 -21.52 -2.35 10.99
N GLU A 216 -21.08 -3.53 10.58
CA GLU A 216 -21.68 -4.81 10.98
C GLU A 216 -21.62 -4.99 12.49
N ALA A 217 -20.47 -4.68 13.09
CA ALA A 217 -20.27 -4.76 14.53
C ALA A 217 -21.18 -3.79 15.31
N PHE A 218 -21.47 -2.63 14.75
CA PHE A 218 -22.23 -1.57 15.43
C PHE A 218 -23.74 -1.67 15.19
N TYR A 219 -24.17 -1.85 13.95
CA TYR A 219 -25.60 -1.88 13.56
C TYR A 219 -26.17 -3.29 13.43
N GLY A 220 -25.31 -4.30 13.28
CA GLY A 220 -25.70 -5.61 12.76
C GLY A 220 -25.75 -5.65 11.23
N MET A 221 -25.87 -6.87 10.70
CA MET A 221 -25.95 -7.14 9.25
C MET A 221 -27.42 -7.36 8.83
N PRO A 222 -27.95 -6.56 7.89
CA PRO A 222 -29.26 -6.81 7.28
C PRO A 222 -29.32 -8.20 6.64
N GLN A 223 -30.40 -8.94 6.92
CA GLN A 223 -30.52 -10.35 6.49
C GLN A 223 -30.50 -10.49 4.96
N GLU A 224 -31.16 -9.60 4.24
CA GLU A 224 -31.22 -9.62 2.77
C GLU A 224 -29.82 -9.51 2.15
N LEU A 225 -28.98 -8.59 2.66
CA LEU A 225 -27.61 -8.41 2.20
C LEU A 225 -26.74 -9.63 2.53
N ARG A 226 -26.94 -10.22 3.72
CA ARG A 226 -26.25 -11.45 4.13
C ARG A 226 -26.58 -12.60 3.18
N ASP A 227 -27.86 -12.85 2.95
CA ASP A 227 -28.33 -13.96 2.12
C ASP A 227 -27.82 -13.81 0.69
N GLU A 228 -27.85 -12.61 0.14
CA GLU A 228 -27.38 -12.33 -1.20
C GLU A 228 -25.85 -12.45 -1.33
N THR A 229 -25.10 -12.13 -0.27
CA THR A 229 -23.66 -12.35 -0.19
C THR A 229 -23.33 -13.84 -0.12
N LEU A 230 -24.01 -14.60 0.75
CA LEU A 230 -23.77 -16.04 0.91
C LEU A 230 -24.04 -16.86 -0.36
N LYS A 231 -24.96 -16.41 -1.22
CA LYS A 231 -25.20 -17.03 -2.54
C LYS A 231 -24.05 -16.86 -3.53
N ARG A 232 -23.23 -15.81 -3.37
CA ARG A 232 -22.11 -15.47 -4.27
C ARG A 232 -20.77 -15.98 -3.77
N LEU A 233 -20.68 -16.30 -2.47
CA LEU A 233 -19.44 -16.80 -1.89
C LEU A 233 -19.13 -18.22 -2.40
N PRO A 234 -17.88 -18.49 -2.77
CA PRO A 234 -17.38 -19.84 -2.93
C PRO A 234 -17.64 -20.70 -1.68
N GLU A 235 -17.86 -22.00 -1.88
CA GLU A 235 -18.24 -22.94 -0.82
C GLU A 235 -17.27 -22.90 0.37
N ASP A 236 -15.97 -22.94 0.10
CA ASP A 236 -14.90 -22.95 1.10
C ASP A 236 -14.88 -21.68 1.97
N ILE A 237 -15.16 -20.52 1.37
CA ILE A 237 -15.27 -19.25 2.10
C ILE A 237 -16.56 -19.22 2.94
N ARG A 238 -17.67 -19.75 2.40
CA ARG A 238 -18.95 -19.83 3.10
C ARG A 238 -18.86 -20.72 4.34
N GLU A 239 -18.29 -21.91 4.22
CA GLU A 239 -18.06 -22.83 5.33
C GLU A 239 -17.19 -22.17 6.43
N GLY A 240 -16.11 -21.49 6.02
CA GLY A 240 -15.25 -20.75 6.94
C GLY A 240 -15.99 -19.63 7.68
N TYR A 241 -16.84 -18.87 6.98
CA TYR A 241 -17.68 -17.84 7.58
C TYR A 241 -18.67 -18.45 8.58
N GLU A 242 -19.38 -19.52 8.24
CA GLU A 242 -20.35 -20.17 9.13
C GLU A 242 -19.68 -20.70 10.41
N LEU A 243 -18.52 -21.35 10.28
CA LEU A 243 -17.73 -21.81 11.41
C LEU A 243 -17.29 -20.64 12.30
N PHE A 244 -16.85 -19.53 11.71
CA PHE A 244 -16.49 -18.33 12.45
C PHE A 244 -17.71 -17.75 13.20
N ARG A 245 -18.87 -17.62 12.54
CA ARG A 245 -20.12 -17.14 13.13
C ARG A 245 -20.58 -18.00 14.30
N TRP A 246 -20.48 -19.32 14.15
CA TRP A 246 -20.80 -20.27 15.22
C TRP A 246 -19.93 -20.04 16.46
N ASN A 247 -18.62 -19.89 16.27
CA ASN A 247 -17.67 -19.72 17.37
C ASN A 247 -17.81 -18.37 18.11
N ILE A 248 -18.17 -17.30 17.40
CA ILE A 248 -18.40 -15.98 18.04
C ILE A 248 -19.76 -15.88 18.74
N GLY A 249 -20.79 -16.60 18.27
CA GLY A 249 -22.13 -16.59 18.86
C GLY A 249 -22.28 -17.45 20.13
N GLN A 250 -21.24 -18.21 20.50
CA GLN A 250 -21.13 -19.00 21.73
C GLN A 250 -20.50 -18.21 22.89
N ARG A 251 -20.20 -16.92 22.70
CA ARG A 251 -19.66 -16.00 23.71
C ARG A 251 -20.68 -14.93 24.04
#